data_AF-A0A561BS02-F1
#
_entry.id   AF-A0A561BS02-F1
#
_cell.length_a   1.000
_cell.length_b   1.000
_cell.length_c   1.000
_cell.angle_alpha   90.00
_cell.angle_beta   90.00
_cell.angle_gamma   90.00
#
_symmetry.space_group_name_H-M   'P 1'
#
loop_
_entity.id
_entity.type
_entity.pdbx_description
1 polymer ?
#
loop_
_entity_poly.entity_id
_entity_poly.type
_entity_poly.pdbx_seq_one_letter_code
_entity_poly.pdbx_strand_id
1 'polypeptide(L)'
;MSKRIPNGTVLATVDELDKLTASALAPVVIDRDGTPWIVFQTEDGADCAWTVPCPDLDIHGGTDFEGLLLRAPLRVVFNGDTNPETWPRQDRQGVTA
;
A
#
# COMPACT_ATOMS: atom_id res chain seq x y z
N MET A 1 23.42 7.82 5.49
CA MET A 1 23.60 6.64 4.63
C MET A 1 22.24 5.98 4.47
N SER A 2 21.70 5.91 3.24
CA SER A 2 20.39 5.26 3.00
C SER A 2 20.53 3.77 3.27
N LYS A 3 19.81 3.27 4.28
CA LYS A 3 19.77 1.84 4.61
C LYS A 3 18.91 1.18 3.53
N ARG A 4 19.53 0.49 2.56
CA ARG A 4 18.80 -0.32 1.57
C ARG A 4 17.86 -1.28 2.32
N ILE A 5 16.56 -1.23 2.02
CA ILE A 5 15.64 -2.26 2.47
C ILE A 5 15.91 -3.50 1.61
N PRO A 6 16.22 -4.67 2.19
CA PRO A 6 16.41 -5.89 1.41
C PRO A 6 15.14 -6.22 0.63
N ASN A 7 15.29 -6.68 -0.61
CA ASN A 7 14.18 -7.17 -1.41
C ASN A 7 13.37 -8.19 -0.60
N GLY A 8 12.05 -8.01 -0.56
CA GLY A 8 11.17 -8.92 0.16
C GLY A 8 9.93 -8.22 0.70
N THR A 9 9.45 -8.73 1.84
CA THR A 9 8.23 -8.24 2.47
C THR A 9 8.48 -7.92 3.94
N VAL A 10 7.93 -6.80 4.43
CA VAL A 10 7.95 -6.47 5.86
C VAL A 10 6.52 -6.49 6.38
N LEU A 11 6.32 -7.10 7.55
CA LEU A 11 5.05 -7.02 8.27
C LEU A 11 4.84 -5.56 8.69
N ALA A 12 3.75 -4.96 8.23
CA ALA A 12 3.45 -3.56 8.53
C ALA A 12 2.32 -3.46 9.55
N THR A 13 2.47 -2.53 10.49
CA THR A 13 1.39 -2.05 11.34
C THR A 13 0.44 -1.14 10.55
N VAL A 14 -0.77 -0.91 11.06
CA VAL A 14 -1.75 0.00 10.44
C VAL A 14 -1.15 1.40 10.23
N ASP A 15 -0.54 1.97 11.27
CA ASP A 15 0.10 3.29 11.22
C ASP A 15 1.23 3.39 10.17
N GLU A 16 1.99 2.31 9.94
CA GLU A 16 3.01 2.27 8.91
C GLU A 16 2.40 2.21 7.52
N LEU A 17 1.30 1.48 7.37
CA LEU A 17 0.53 1.36 6.15
C LEU A 17 -0.11 2.69 5.75
N ASP A 18 -0.69 3.44 6.70
CA ASP A 18 -1.21 4.80 6.49
C ASP A 18 -0.11 5.77 6.03
N LYS A 19 1.06 5.72 6.66
CA LYS A 19 2.19 6.56 6.26
C LYS A 19 2.69 6.21 4.86
N LEU A 20 2.66 4.93 4.51
CA LEU A 20 3.05 4.42 3.20
C LEU A 20 2.05 4.87 2.12
N THR A 21 0.75 4.72 2.32
CA THR A 21 -0.27 5.17 1.36
C THR A 21 -0.24 6.68 1.14
N ALA A 22 0.05 7.45 2.18
CA ALA A 22 0.21 8.90 2.08
C ALA A 22 1.50 9.34 1.36
N SER A 23 2.51 8.47 1.25
CA SER A 23 3.86 8.83 0.75
C SER A 23 4.28 8.11 -0.53
N ALA A 24 3.66 6.97 -0.88
CA ALA A 24 3.88 6.27 -2.13
C ALA A 24 2.81 6.57 -3.15
N LEU A 25 3.23 6.51 -4.41
CA LEU A 25 2.32 6.46 -5.56
C LEU A 25 1.45 5.20 -5.58
N ALA A 26 1.99 4.02 -5.22
CA ALA A 26 1.21 2.78 -5.14
C ALA A 26 1.98 1.60 -4.48
N PRO A 27 1.93 1.38 -3.16
CA PRO A 27 2.54 0.19 -2.55
C PRO A 27 1.85 -1.10 -3.01
N VAL A 28 2.62 -2.19 -3.06
CA VAL A 28 2.05 -3.54 -3.13
C VAL A 28 2.02 -4.14 -1.73
N VAL A 29 0.86 -4.61 -1.31
CA VAL A 29 0.59 -5.19 0.01
C VAL A 29 0.06 -6.61 -0.17
N ILE A 30 0.67 -7.58 0.50
CA ILE A 30 0.25 -8.97 0.50
C ILE A 30 -0.57 -9.23 1.76
N ASP A 31 -1.79 -9.73 1.59
CA ASP A 31 -2.67 -10.08 2.72
C ASP A 31 -2.30 -11.43 3.37
N ARG A 32 -3.06 -11.81 4.41
CA ARG A 32 -2.84 -13.07 5.14
C ARG A 32 -2.92 -14.32 4.27
N ASP A 33 -3.73 -14.26 3.21
CA ASP A 33 -4.03 -15.36 2.30
C ASP A 33 -3.02 -15.39 1.12
N GLY A 34 -2.10 -14.42 1.06
CA GLY A 34 -1.08 -14.31 0.02
C GLY A 34 -1.52 -13.51 -1.20
N THR A 35 -2.68 -12.86 -1.16
CA THR A 35 -3.18 -12.06 -2.28
C THR A 35 -2.45 -10.72 -2.34
N PRO A 36 -1.88 -10.33 -3.50
CA PRO A 36 -1.27 -9.03 -3.67
C PRO A 36 -2.31 -7.95 -3.98
N TRP A 37 -2.24 -6.84 -3.27
CA TRP A 37 -3.10 -5.66 -3.41
C TRP A 37 -2.24 -4.45 -3.74
N ILE A 38 -2.64 -3.69 -4.76
CA ILE A 38 -2.08 -2.37 -5.03
C ILE A 38 -2.90 -1.37 -4.24
N VAL A 39 -2.25 -0.66 -3.33
CA VAL A 39 -2.90 0.39 -2.53
C VAL A 39 -2.59 1.74 -3.14
N PHE A 40 -3.55 2.64 -3.21
CA PHE A 40 -3.36 3.98 -3.77
C PHE A 40 -4.44 4.93 -3.25
N GLN A 41 -4.15 6.23 -3.31
CA GLN A 41 -5.14 7.26 -3.05
C GLN A 41 -5.79 7.68 -4.38
N THR A 42 -7.11 7.74 -4.42
CA THR A 42 -7.88 8.25 -5.55
C THR A 42 -7.81 9.78 -5.62
N GLU A 43 -8.25 10.37 -6.75
CA GLU A 43 -8.22 11.83 -6.95
C GLU A 43 -9.05 12.61 -5.92
N ASP A 44 -10.10 12.00 -5.35
CA ASP A 44 -10.94 12.55 -4.29
C ASP A 44 -10.36 12.34 -2.88
N GLY A 45 -9.19 11.72 -2.77
CA GLY A 45 -8.46 11.55 -1.51
C GLY A 45 -8.77 10.28 -0.74
N ALA A 46 -9.60 9.36 -1.28
CA ALA A 46 -9.91 8.10 -0.64
C ALA A 46 -8.81 7.05 -0.85
N ASP A 47 -8.44 6.32 0.20
CA ASP A 47 -7.45 5.25 0.11
C ASP A 47 -8.15 3.93 -0.29
N CYS A 48 -7.70 3.36 -1.40
CA CYS A 48 -8.29 2.17 -2.02
C CYS A 48 -7.24 1.08 -2.23
N ALA A 49 -7.69 -0.17 -2.28
CA ALA A 49 -6.85 -1.33 -2.54
C ALA A 49 -7.47 -2.21 -3.64
N TRP A 50 -6.69 -2.49 -4.68
CA TRP A 50 -7.16 -3.25 -5.84
C TRP A 50 -6.28 -4.48 -6.10
N THR A 51 -6.91 -5.54 -6.59
CA THR A 51 -6.24 -6.80 -6.95
C THR A 51 -6.91 -7.41 -8.18
N VAL A 52 -6.34 -8.50 -8.70
CA VAL A 52 -7.01 -9.29 -9.72
C VAL A 52 -8.16 -10.07 -9.06
N PRO A 53 -9.42 -9.91 -9.51
CA PRO A 53 -10.54 -10.63 -8.92
C PRO A 53 -10.35 -12.14 -9.11
N CYS A 54 -10.65 -12.90 -8.07
CA CYS A 54 -10.61 -14.36 -8.05
C CYS A 54 -11.88 -14.86 -7.36
N PRO A 55 -12.95 -15.15 -8.13
CA PRO A 55 -14.24 -15.57 -7.57
C PRO A 55 -14.16 -16.85 -6.75
N ASP A 56 -13.28 -17.78 -7.13
CA ASP A 56 -13.09 -19.06 -6.44
C ASP A 56 -12.54 -18.89 -5.01
N LEU A 57 -11.91 -17.74 -4.73
CA LEU A 57 -11.36 -17.37 -3.43
C LEU A 57 -12.14 -16.23 -2.76
N ASP A 58 -13.32 -15.88 -3.28
CA ASP A 58 -14.16 -14.78 -2.80
C ASP A 58 -13.43 -13.42 -2.81
N ILE A 59 -12.64 -13.16 -3.87
CA ILE A 59 -11.88 -11.92 -4.06
C ILE A 59 -12.55 -11.09 -5.16
N HIS A 60 -13.15 -9.96 -4.77
CA HIS A 60 -13.95 -9.11 -5.67
C HIS A 60 -13.15 -8.08 -6.49
N GLY A 61 -11.82 -8.02 -6.33
CA GLY A 61 -10.93 -7.18 -7.14
C GLY A 61 -10.72 -5.75 -6.63
N GLY A 62 -11.60 -5.24 -5.76
CA GLY A 62 -11.44 -3.92 -5.14
C GLY A 62 -12.04 -3.87 -3.74
N THR A 63 -11.41 -3.09 -2.87
CA THR A 63 -11.89 -2.75 -1.52
C THR A 63 -11.41 -1.36 -1.11
N ASP A 64 -12.11 -0.75 -0.16
CA ASP A 64 -11.57 0.39 0.57
C ASP A 64 -10.45 -0.07 1.52
N PHE A 65 -9.72 0.90 2.08
CA PHE A 65 -8.61 0.60 2.97
C PHE A 65 -9.04 -0.17 4.23
N GLU A 66 -10.17 0.19 4.83
CA GLU A 66 -10.73 -0.51 5.99
C GLU A 66 -11.02 -1.99 5.67
N GLY A 67 -11.62 -2.27 4.51
CA GLY A 67 -11.85 -3.64 4.06
C GLY A 67 -10.55 -4.42 3.80
N LEU A 68 -9.46 -3.75 3.39
CA LEU A 68 -8.14 -4.38 3.32
C LEU A 68 -7.60 -4.72 4.71
N LEU A 69 -7.78 -3.84 5.71
CA LEU A 69 -7.32 -4.08 7.08
C LEU A 69 -7.97 -5.32 7.71
N LEU A 70 -9.20 -5.66 7.33
CA LEU A 70 -9.88 -6.90 7.74
C LEU A 70 -9.17 -8.18 7.24
N ARG A 71 -8.25 -8.06 6.28
CA ARG A 71 -7.45 -9.14 5.70
C ARG A 71 -6.04 -9.27 6.31
N ALA A 72 -5.79 -8.57 7.42
CA ALA A 72 -4.54 -8.62 8.17
C ALA A 72 -4.16 -10.06 8.64
N PRO A 73 -2.86 -10.35 8.87
CA PRO A 73 -1.71 -9.44 8.79
C PRO A 73 -1.35 -9.03 7.37
N LEU A 74 -0.92 -7.78 7.21
CA LEU A 74 -0.54 -7.20 5.92
C LEU A 74 0.98 -7.07 5.82
N ARG A 75 1.53 -7.47 4.66
CA ARG A 75 2.97 -7.37 4.38
C ARG A 75 3.22 -6.46 3.19
N VAL A 76 4.05 -5.43 3.37
CA VAL A 76 4.38 -4.50 2.29
C VAL A 76 5.57 -5.05 1.52
N VAL A 77 5.46 -5.09 0.20
CA VAL A 77 6.53 -5.50 -0.71
C VAL A 77 7.49 -4.34 -0.92
N PHE A 78 8.78 -4.58 -0.67
CA PHE A 78 9.86 -3.65 -0.96
C PHE A 78 10.74 -4.23 -2.05
N ASN A 79 10.89 -3.47 -3.14
CA ASN A 79 11.91 -3.73 -4.13
C ASN A 79 13.09 -2.79 -3.87
N GLY A 80 14.00 -3.17 -2.97
CA GLY A 80 15.43 -2.83 -2.91
C GLY A 80 15.92 -1.39 -2.83
N ASP A 81 15.11 -0.42 -3.25
CA ASP A 81 15.59 0.88 -3.70
C ASP A 81 15.06 2.04 -2.86
N THR A 82 14.08 1.82 -1.97
CA THR A 82 13.52 2.91 -1.15
C THR A 82 13.07 2.46 0.24
N ASN A 83 13.54 3.17 1.27
CA ASN A 83 12.88 3.29 2.57
C ASN A 83 11.56 4.06 2.36
N PRO A 84 10.46 3.76 3.09
CA PRO A 84 9.25 4.60 3.13
C PRO A 84 9.55 6.11 3.21
N GLU A 85 10.56 6.50 4.00
CA GLU A 85 11.01 7.89 4.17
C GLU A 85 11.72 8.48 2.95
N THR A 86 12.12 7.65 1.99
CA THR A 86 12.82 8.02 0.75
C THR A 86 11.93 7.96 -0.48
N TRP A 87 10.64 7.62 -0.32
CA TRP A 87 9.69 7.81 -1.40
C TRP A 87 9.56 9.31 -1.72
N PRO A 88 9.35 9.66 -3.00
CA PRO A 88 9.05 11.04 -3.36
C PRO A 88 7.75 11.41 -2.64
N ARG A 89 7.87 12.15 -1.53
CA ARG A 89 6.73 12.79 -0.89
C ARG A 89 6.11 13.70 -1.92
N GLN A 90 4.84 13.49 -2.23
CA GLN A 90 4.06 14.53 -2.85
C GLN A 90 3.91 15.61 -1.77
N ASP A 91 4.80 16.61 -1.78
CA ASP A 91 4.51 17.83 -1.05
C ASP A 91 3.17 18.31 -1.58
N ARG A 92 2.10 18.23 -0.76
CA ARG A 92 0.81 18.88 -1.04
C ARG A 92 0.96 20.40 -0.96
N GLN A 93 2.00 20.96 -1.56
CA GLN A 93 2.17 22.38 -1.77
C GLN A 93 1.78 22.69 -3.22
N GLY A 94 0.58 23.23 -3.39
CA GLY A 94 0.19 23.90 -4.63
C GLY A 94 -0.85 23.19 -5.48
N VAL A 95 -2.02 22.90 -4.90
CA VAL A 95 -3.27 23.05 -5.66
C VAL A 95 -3.97 24.27 -5.10
N THR A 96 -3.56 25.46 -5.55
CA THR A 96 -4.45 26.63 -5.53
C THR A 96 -5.37 26.50 -6.73
N ALA A 97 -6.67 26.57 -6.44
CA ALA A 97 -7.77 26.60 -7.41
C ALA A 97 -7.61 27.69 -8.49
#